data_AF-A0A4Q4CNT9-F1
#
_entry.id   AF-A0A4Q4CNT9-F1
#
_cell.length_a   1.000
_cell.length_b   1.000
_cell.length_c   1.000
_cell.angle_alpha   90.00
_cell.angle_beta   90.00
_cell.angle_gamma   90.00
#
_symmetry.space_group_name_H-M   'P 1'
#
loop_
_entity.id
_entity.type
_entity.pdbx_description
1 polymer ?
#
loop_
_entity_poly.entity_id
_entity_poly.type
_entity_poly.pdbx_seq_one_letter_code
_entity_poly.pdbx_strand_id
1 'polypeptide(L)'
;DQHRILVGHLDQAEGARYLVAGSDGKGFLVAGEDLAAEKRTGKQVLVLEAGREAAVCKRAEGDMVAVLGENRKLLVFPLEQVPEMARGRGVQLQSYKDGGLADAKVFVRKEGLSWRLGDRIRTEADVTPWRGNRATAGKLPPNGFPKSNRFE
;
A
#
# COMPACT_ATOMS: atom_id res chain seq x y z
N ASP A 1 -15.79 16.27 -7.09
CA ASP A 1 -16.25 14.92 -7.46
C ASP A 1 -15.10 14.05 -8.00
N GLN A 2 -13.97 14.01 -7.26
CA GLN A 2 -12.65 13.56 -7.73
C GLN A 2 -12.19 12.20 -7.14
N HIS A 3 -13.09 11.44 -6.50
CA HIS A 3 -12.70 10.24 -5.73
C HIS A 3 -12.75 8.92 -6.52
N ARG A 4 -12.77 8.96 -7.86
CA ARG A 4 -12.77 7.74 -8.67
C ARG A 4 -11.34 7.33 -8.99
N ILE A 5 -10.85 6.30 -8.30
CA ILE A 5 -9.83 5.43 -8.90
C ILE A 5 -10.48 4.89 -10.18
N LEU A 6 -10.06 5.38 -11.34
CA LEU A 6 -10.43 4.79 -12.61
C LEU A 6 -9.72 3.44 -12.67
N VAL A 7 -10.46 2.37 -12.31
CA VAL A 7 -10.07 0.97 -12.43
C VAL A 7 -10.03 0.57 -13.93
N GLY A 8 -9.26 1.31 -14.73
CA GLY A 8 -9.02 1.02 -16.13
C GLY A 8 -7.82 0.11 -16.23
N HIS A 9 -8.05 -1.19 -16.41
CA HIS A 9 -7.04 -2.26 -16.56
C HIS A 9 -6.33 -2.70 -15.26
N LEU A 10 -7.09 -3.14 -14.27
CA LEU A 10 -6.53 -4.13 -13.34
C LEU A 10 -6.56 -5.50 -14.03
N ASP A 11 -5.42 -6.18 -14.04
CA ASP A 11 -5.25 -7.54 -14.54
C ASP A 11 -6.23 -8.48 -13.81
N GLN A 12 -7.28 -8.92 -14.49
CA GLN A 12 -8.36 -9.77 -13.94
C GLN A 12 -7.92 -11.24 -13.84
N ALA A 13 -6.63 -11.49 -13.60
CA ALA A 13 -6.13 -12.82 -13.38
C ALA A 13 -6.88 -13.44 -12.19
N GLU A 14 -7.40 -14.65 -12.39
CA GLU A 14 -8.14 -15.39 -11.37
C GLU A 14 -7.32 -15.49 -10.08
N GLY A 15 -7.92 -15.16 -8.93
CA GLY A 15 -7.24 -15.13 -7.63
C GLY A 15 -6.32 -13.93 -7.37
N ALA A 16 -6.30 -12.91 -8.24
CA ALA A 16 -5.55 -11.68 -7.97
C ALA A 16 -6.09 -10.97 -6.72
N ARG A 17 -5.16 -10.44 -5.90
CA ARG A 17 -5.46 -9.60 -4.74
C ARG A 17 -4.75 -8.26 -4.88
N TYR A 18 -5.34 -7.23 -4.28
CA TYR A 18 -4.82 -5.88 -4.29
C TYR A 18 -4.76 -5.31 -2.88
N LEU A 19 -3.67 -4.64 -2.54
CA LEU A 19 -3.62 -3.76 -1.39
C LEU A 19 -4.24 -2.42 -1.79
N VAL A 20 -5.32 -2.04 -1.10
CA VAL A 20 -5.94 -0.72 -1.22
C VAL A 20 -5.77 0.05 0.08
N ALA A 21 -5.46 1.35 -0.01
CA ALA A 21 -5.31 2.18 1.18
C ALA A 21 -5.63 3.66 0.90
N GLY A 22 -6.15 4.33 1.94
CA GLY A 22 -6.38 5.77 1.96
C GLY A 22 -5.14 6.54 2.43
N SER A 23 -5.15 7.85 2.20
CA SER A 23 -4.10 8.77 2.69
C SER A 23 -4.06 8.87 4.22
N ASP A 24 -5.12 8.45 4.94
CA ASP A 24 -5.09 8.26 6.40
C ASP A 24 -4.28 7.02 6.85
N GLY A 25 -3.78 6.25 5.88
CA GLY A 25 -3.00 5.03 6.05
C GLY A 25 -3.76 3.88 6.66
N LYS A 26 -5.08 3.84 6.43
CA LYS A 26 -5.88 2.64 6.61
C LYS A 26 -6.05 1.93 5.28
N GLY A 27 -5.99 0.60 5.33
CA GLY A 27 -6.07 -0.23 4.14
C GLY A 27 -6.37 -1.68 4.44
N PHE A 28 -6.62 -2.44 3.38
CA PHE A 28 -6.99 -3.85 3.41
C PHE A 28 -6.64 -4.51 2.08
N LEU A 29 -6.66 -5.84 2.05
CA LEU A 29 -6.56 -6.61 0.83
C LEU A 29 -7.95 -6.79 0.22
N VAL A 30 -8.06 -6.70 -1.09
CA VAL A 30 -9.32 -6.94 -1.80
C VAL A 30 -9.07 -7.85 -2.99
N ALA A 31 -9.99 -8.78 -3.21
CA ALA A 31 -9.97 -9.65 -4.38
C ALA A 31 -10.17 -8.81 -5.66
N GLY A 32 -9.51 -9.20 -6.76
CA GLY A 32 -9.62 -8.52 -8.05
C GLY A 32 -11.07 -8.47 -8.57
N GLU A 33 -11.81 -9.56 -8.38
CA GLU A 33 -13.25 -9.66 -8.68
C GLU A 33 -14.09 -8.63 -7.92
N ASP A 34 -13.69 -8.29 -6.69
CA ASP A 34 -14.36 -7.30 -5.88
C ASP A 34 -14.03 -5.86 -6.30
N LEU A 35 -12.95 -5.65 -7.05
CA LEU A 35 -12.62 -4.36 -7.68
C LEU A 35 -13.29 -4.19 -9.04
N ALA A 36 -13.69 -5.28 -9.70
CA ALA A 36 -14.43 -5.23 -10.95
C ALA A 36 -15.81 -4.60 -10.71
N ALA A 37 -16.02 -3.39 -11.22
CA ALA A 37 -17.32 -2.73 -11.15
C ALA A 37 -18.17 -3.11 -12.36
N GLU A 38 -19.42 -3.55 -12.13
CA GLU A 38 -20.43 -3.50 -13.19
C GLU A 38 -20.72 -2.03 -13.57
N LYS A 39 -20.97 -1.81 -14.87
CA LYS A 39 -20.76 -0.53 -15.56
C LYS A 39 -21.64 0.64 -15.04
N ARG A 40 -21.11 1.86 -15.30
CA ARG A 40 -21.65 3.25 -15.19
C ARG A 40 -21.32 4.04 -13.92
N THR A 41 -21.42 3.49 -12.72
CA THR A 41 -21.22 4.28 -11.47
C THR A 41 -19.87 4.08 -10.80
N GLY A 42 -19.19 2.96 -11.07
CA GLY A 42 -17.97 2.56 -10.34
C GLY A 42 -18.31 2.03 -8.93
N LYS A 43 -17.54 1.05 -8.44
CA LYS A 43 -17.72 0.47 -7.10
C LYS A 43 -16.80 1.19 -6.12
N GLN A 44 -17.38 1.85 -5.11
CA GLN A 44 -16.58 2.40 -4.01
C GLN A 44 -16.27 1.30 -2.99
N VAL A 45 -15.10 0.68 -3.15
CA VAL A 45 -14.58 -0.35 -2.24
C VAL A 45 -13.90 0.27 -1.02
N LEU A 46 -13.14 1.36 -1.22
CA LEU A 46 -12.46 2.07 -0.15
C LEU A 46 -13.36 3.17 0.44
N VAL A 47 -13.69 3.04 1.72
CA VAL A 47 -14.41 4.05 2.49
C VAL A 47 -13.39 4.98 3.13
N LEU A 48 -13.49 6.28 2.83
CA LEU A 48 -12.56 7.32 3.26
C LEU A 48 -13.26 8.28 4.24
N GLU A 49 -12.51 8.81 5.19
CA GLU A 49 -12.97 9.96 5.97
C GLU A 49 -12.99 11.23 5.11
N ALA A 50 -13.77 12.22 5.55
CA ALA A 50 -13.82 13.52 4.90
C ALA A 50 -12.42 14.14 4.78
N GLY A 51 -12.09 14.66 3.60
CA GLY A 51 -10.78 15.24 3.30
C GLY A 51 -9.64 14.22 3.09
N ARG A 52 -9.95 12.92 3.03
CA ARG A 52 -8.98 11.86 2.68
C ARG A 52 -9.25 11.32 1.28
N GLU A 53 -8.19 10.81 0.69
CA GLU A 53 -8.19 10.34 -0.70
C GLU A 53 -7.62 8.93 -0.77
N ALA A 54 -7.90 8.22 -1.86
CA ALA A 54 -7.24 6.95 -2.12
C ALA A 54 -5.75 7.20 -2.44
N ALA A 55 -4.86 6.50 -1.75
CA ALA A 55 -3.41 6.67 -1.90
C ALA A 55 -2.75 5.45 -2.56
N VAL A 56 -3.30 4.25 -2.38
CA VAL A 56 -2.72 3.01 -2.89
C VAL A 56 -3.82 2.13 -3.49
N CYS A 57 -3.53 1.58 -4.68
CA CYS A 57 -4.18 0.41 -5.26
C CYS A 57 -3.10 -0.35 -6.04
N LYS A 58 -2.49 -1.37 -5.43
CA LYS A 58 -1.37 -2.12 -6.02
C LYS A 58 -1.59 -3.61 -5.85
N ARG A 59 -1.12 -4.41 -6.80
CA ARG A 59 -1.22 -5.88 -6.74
C ARG A 59 -0.47 -6.37 -5.50
N ALA A 60 -1.09 -7.31 -4.80
CA ALA A 60 -0.56 -7.92 -3.59
C ALA A 60 0.19 -9.21 -3.93
N GLU A 61 1.42 -9.06 -4.42
CA GLU A 61 2.31 -10.17 -4.76
C GLU A 61 3.39 -10.35 -3.70
N GLY A 62 3.30 -11.44 -2.94
CA GLY A 62 4.27 -11.81 -1.92
C GLY A 62 3.68 -11.93 -0.52
N ASP A 63 4.55 -11.81 0.48
CA ASP A 63 4.28 -12.17 1.88
C ASP A 63 4.57 -11.02 2.87
N MET A 64 5.09 -9.90 2.38
CA MET A 64 5.41 -8.72 3.19
C MET A 64 4.77 -7.46 2.61
N VAL A 65 4.42 -6.53 3.51
CA VAL A 65 3.95 -5.18 3.19
C VAL A 65 5.00 -4.19 3.67
N ALA A 66 5.41 -3.28 2.79
CA ALA A 66 6.16 -2.09 3.11
C ALA A 66 5.25 -0.87 2.98
N VAL A 67 5.21 -0.01 4.00
CA VAL A 67 4.47 1.26 3.99
C VAL A 67 5.41 2.40 4.33
N LEU A 68 5.21 3.53 3.68
CA LEU A 68 6.01 4.72 3.86
C LEU A 68 5.11 5.92 4.10
N GLY A 69 5.34 6.61 5.21
CA GLY A 69 4.64 7.83 5.55
C GLY A 69 5.20 9.07 4.86
N GLU A 70 4.38 10.10 4.76
CA GLU A 70 4.78 11.45 4.36
C GLU A 70 5.87 12.01 5.29
N ASN A 71 5.83 11.62 6.57
CA ASN A 71 6.85 11.89 7.58
C ASN A 71 8.16 11.07 7.40
N ARG A 72 8.32 10.39 6.26
CA ARG A 72 9.50 9.63 5.87
C ARG A 72 9.84 8.50 6.84
N LYS A 73 8.82 7.82 7.37
CA LYS A 73 8.98 6.60 8.17
C LYS A 73 8.56 5.38 7.35
N LEU A 74 9.48 4.44 7.19
CA LEU A 74 9.28 3.12 6.58
C LEU A 74 8.96 2.10 7.67
N LEU A 75 7.93 1.30 7.44
CA LEU A 75 7.58 0.14 8.24
C LEU A 75 7.37 -1.06 7.32
N VAL A 76 7.87 -2.22 7.73
CA VAL A 76 7.70 -3.49 7.02
C VAL A 76 7.07 -4.52 7.96
N PHE A 77 6.02 -5.21 7.52
CA PHE A 77 5.31 -6.23 8.31
C PHE A 77 4.74 -7.36 7.44
N PRO A 78 4.47 -8.55 7.99
CA PRO A 78 3.85 -9.65 7.26
C PRO A 78 2.47 -9.31 6.67
N LEU A 79 2.22 -9.72 5.43
CA LEU A 79 0.97 -9.49 4.71
C LEU A 79 -0.26 -10.04 5.45
N GLU A 80 -0.10 -11.16 6.17
CA GLU A 80 -1.14 -11.79 6.98
C GLU A 80 -1.73 -10.88 8.08
N GLN A 81 -1.05 -9.79 8.43
CA GLN A 81 -1.57 -8.80 9.39
C GLN A 81 -2.59 -7.85 8.75
N VAL A 82 -2.77 -7.88 7.42
CA VAL A 82 -3.76 -7.10 6.67
C VAL A 82 -4.95 -8.00 6.36
N PRO A 83 -6.17 -7.67 6.83
CA PRO A 83 -7.34 -8.46 6.53
C PRO A 83 -7.72 -8.31 5.05
N GLU A 84 -8.31 -9.37 4.51
CA GLU A 84 -9.00 -9.33 3.22
C GLU A 84 -10.45 -8.88 3.42
N MET A 85 -10.94 -7.94 2.61
CA MET A 85 -12.29 -7.38 2.71
C MET A 85 -12.82 -7.01 1.32
N ALA A 86 -14.13 -7.17 1.11
CA ALA A 86 -14.79 -6.75 -0.13
C ALA A 86 -15.01 -5.23 -0.22
N ARG A 87 -15.14 -4.56 0.94
CA ARG A 87 -15.34 -3.12 1.09
C ARG A 87 -15.06 -2.70 2.53
N GLY A 88 -14.55 -1.49 2.74
CA GLY A 88 -14.48 -0.89 4.06
C GLY A 88 -13.45 0.22 4.16
N ARG A 89 -13.19 0.65 5.40
CA ARG A 89 -12.11 1.58 5.70
C ARG A 89 -10.75 0.89 5.86
N GLY A 90 -10.75 -0.41 6.17
CA GLY A 90 -9.55 -1.17 6.45
C GLY A 90 -8.97 -0.92 7.84
N VAL A 91 -7.79 -1.48 8.06
CA VAL A 91 -7.04 -1.40 9.32
C VAL A 91 -5.89 -0.41 9.20
N GLN A 92 -5.43 0.14 10.33
CA GLN A 92 -4.27 1.03 10.34
C GLN A 92 -3.03 0.29 9.85
N LEU A 93 -2.40 0.74 8.76
CA LEU A 93 -1.17 0.14 8.24
C LEU A 93 0.07 0.62 8.99
N GLN A 94 0.14 1.92 9.27
CA GLN A 94 1.22 2.58 10.02
C GLN A 94 0.64 3.73 10.85
N SER A 95 1.23 3.99 12.02
CA SER A 95 0.85 5.15 12.84
C SER A 95 1.65 6.39 12.43
N TYR A 96 0.97 7.52 12.30
CA TYR A 96 1.57 8.81 11.93
C TYR A 96 1.35 9.81 13.06
N LYS A 97 2.42 10.53 13.44
CA LYS A 97 2.30 11.73 14.29
C LYS A 97 1.83 12.94 13.47
N ASP A 98 2.24 12.97 12.20
CA ASP A 98 2.08 14.04 11.24
C ASP A 98 1.97 13.44 9.83
N GLY A 99 1.17 14.08 8.98
CA GLY A 99 0.89 13.61 7.62
C GLY A 99 0.03 12.34 7.56
N GLY A 100 0.28 11.52 6.54
CA GLY A 100 -0.39 10.26 6.30
C GLY A 100 0.44 9.27 5.50
N LEU A 101 -0.25 8.33 4.85
CA LEU A 101 0.40 7.35 3.97
C LEU A 101 0.88 8.04 2.70
N ALA A 102 2.20 8.02 2.46
CA ALA A 102 2.73 8.38 1.16
C ALA A 102 2.50 7.21 0.21
N ASP A 103 3.10 6.04 0.45
CA ASP A 103 3.03 4.90 -0.47
C ASP A 103 3.09 3.56 0.26
N ALA A 104 2.66 2.50 -0.42
CA ALA A 104 2.83 1.13 0.05
C ALA A 104 3.22 0.18 -1.09
N LYS A 105 3.79 -0.98 -0.75
CA LYS A 105 4.17 -2.04 -1.68
C LYS A 105 4.07 -3.40 -1.00
N VAL A 106 3.52 -4.37 -1.71
CA VAL A 106 3.61 -5.79 -1.33
C VAL A 106 4.78 -6.40 -2.09
N PHE A 107 5.56 -7.26 -1.43
CA PHE A 107 6.72 -7.89 -2.03
C PHE A 107 6.98 -9.27 -1.42
N VAL A 108 7.74 -10.10 -2.14
CA VAL A 108 8.25 -11.38 -1.66
C VAL A 108 9.49 -11.12 -0.81
N ARG A 109 9.46 -11.52 0.47
CA ARG A 109 10.58 -11.30 1.41
C ARG A 109 11.92 -11.79 0.87
N LYS A 110 11.92 -12.94 0.18
CA LYS A 110 13.12 -13.56 -0.40
C LYS A 110 13.75 -12.72 -1.52
N GLU A 111 12.95 -11.95 -2.25
CA GLU A 111 13.40 -11.08 -3.34
C GLU A 111 13.87 -9.71 -2.85
N GLY A 112 13.46 -9.32 -1.64
CA GLY A 112 13.81 -8.04 -1.03
C GLY A 112 12.89 -6.90 -1.42
N LEU A 113 13.02 -5.79 -0.70
CA LEU A 113 12.23 -4.58 -0.95
C LEU A 113 12.91 -3.74 -2.03
N SER A 114 12.20 -3.49 -3.13
CA SER A 114 12.74 -2.72 -4.25
C SER A 114 12.08 -1.37 -4.44
N TRP A 115 12.86 -0.39 -4.90
CA TRP A 115 12.39 0.94 -5.30
C TRP A 115 13.23 1.56 -6.43
N ARG A 116 12.64 2.47 -7.20
CA ARG A 116 13.36 3.24 -8.21
C ARG A 116 14.26 4.31 -7.59
N LEU A 117 15.47 4.43 -8.12
CA LEU A 117 16.48 5.43 -7.78
C LEU A 117 17.06 6.00 -9.07
N GLY A 118 16.52 7.14 -9.53
CA GLY A 118 16.80 7.66 -10.88
C GLY A 118 16.28 6.67 -11.93
N ASP A 119 17.16 6.18 -12.79
CA ASP A 119 16.82 5.17 -13.82
C ASP A 119 17.12 3.73 -13.40
N ARG A 120 17.59 3.52 -12.16
CA ARG A 120 17.93 2.19 -11.64
C ARG A 120 16.86 1.71 -10.67
N ILE A 121 16.71 0.39 -10.57
CA ILE A 121 15.99 -0.24 -9.46
C ILE A 121 17.03 -0.64 -8.41
N ARG A 122 16.82 -0.19 -7.18
CA ARG A 122 17.56 -0.67 -6.03
C ARG A 122 16.71 -1.69 -5.29
N THR A 123 17.35 -2.77 -4.84
CA THR A 123 16.74 -3.80 -4.01
C THR A 123 17.50 -3.91 -2.70
N GLU A 124 16.77 -3.89 -1.59
CA GLU A 124 17.28 -4.13 -0.24
C GLU A 124 16.87 -5.52 0.21
N ALA A 125 17.85 -6.41 0.37
CA ALA A 125 17.62 -7.79 0.76
C ALA A 125 17.32 -7.91 2.27
N ASP A 126 17.99 -7.09 3.10
CA ASP A 126 17.75 -7.12 4.55
C ASP A 126 16.80 -6.00 4.99
N VAL A 127 15.53 -6.35 5.13
CA VAL A 127 14.49 -5.45 5.64
C VAL A 127 14.33 -5.52 7.16
N THR A 128 15.14 -6.30 7.86
CA THR A 128 15.07 -6.47 9.33
C THR A 128 15.09 -5.14 10.10
N PRO A 129 15.87 -4.12 9.71
CA PRO A 129 15.87 -2.84 10.41
C PRO A 129 14.49 -2.17 10.49
N TRP A 130 13.63 -2.36 9.49
CA TRP A 130 12.28 -1.77 9.39
C TRP A 130 11.16 -2.73 9.74
N ARG A 131 11.49 -3.98 10.10
CA ARG A 131 10.48 -4.97 10.49
C ARG A 131 9.84 -4.59 11.83
N GLY A 132 8.51 -4.64 11.89
CA GLY A 132 7.73 -4.41 13.10
C GLY A 132 6.32 -4.94 12.97
N ASN A 133 5.48 -4.69 13.98
CA ASN A 133 4.04 -4.95 13.88
C ASN A 133 3.38 -3.85 13.04
N ARG A 134 2.32 -4.21 12.32
CA ARG A 134 1.40 -3.27 11.68
C ARG A 134 0.95 -2.20 12.69
N ALA A 135 0.66 -0.99 12.20
CA ALA A 135 0.22 0.17 12.99
C ALA A 135 1.27 0.76 13.95
N THR A 136 2.53 0.31 13.88
CA THR A 136 3.64 1.03 14.53
C THR A 136 4.10 2.21 13.68
N ALA A 137 4.96 3.08 14.22
CA ALA A 137 5.38 4.31 13.53
C ALA A 137 6.41 4.09 12.41
N GLY A 138 7.15 2.98 12.40
CA GLY A 138 8.26 2.77 11.48
C GLY A 138 9.53 3.56 11.83
N LYS A 139 10.55 3.47 10.95
CA LYS A 139 11.87 4.09 11.11
C LYS A 139 12.29 4.83 9.84
N LEU A 140 13.37 5.60 9.87
CA LEU A 140 13.88 6.26 8.66
C LEU A 140 14.25 5.20 7.61
N PRO A 141 13.89 5.39 6.32
CA PRO A 141 14.17 4.43 5.25
C PRO A 141 15.67 4.28 4.98
N PRO A 142 16.09 3.26 4.22
CA PRO A 142 17.49 3.07 3.85
C PRO A 142 18.09 4.29 3.14
N ASN A 143 19.41 4.43 3.27
CA ASN A 143 20.15 5.46 2.55
C ASN A 143 19.93 5.33 1.04
N GLY A 144 19.55 6.42 0.38
CA GLY A 144 19.21 6.42 -1.04
C GLY A 144 17.76 6.09 -1.36
N PHE A 145 16.86 6.02 -0.36
CA PHE A 145 15.42 6.00 -0.62
C PHE A 145 14.94 7.36 -1.17
N PRO A 146 14.08 7.39 -2.22
CA PRO A 146 13.62 8.62 -2.87
C PRO A 146 13.06 9.67 -1.90
N LYS A 147 13.32 10.94 -2.20
CA LYS A 147 12.74 12.07 -1.44
C LYS A 147 11.24 12.23 -1.68
N SER A 148 10.72 11.69 -2.78
CA SER A 148 9.28 11.64 -3.09
C SER A 148 8.48 10.73 -2.16
N ASN A 149 9.15 9.91 -1.35
CA ASN A 149 8.53 8.88 -0.53
C ASN A 149 7.65 7.91 -1.36
N ARG A 150 8.10 7.55 -2.56
CA ARG A 150 7.44 6.58 -3.44
C ARG A 150 8.35 5.38 -3.71
N PHE A 151 7.74 4.20 -3.82
CA PHE A 151 8.45 2.97 -4.17
C PHE A 151 8.58 2.75 -5.67
N GLU A 152 7.69 3.34 -6.47
CA GLU A 152 7.45 3.12 -7.92
C GLU A 152 8.47 2.22 -8.62
#